data_AF-A0A534A1L1-F1
#
_entry.id   AF-A0A534A1L1-F1
#
_cell.length_a   1.000
_cell.length_b   1.000
_cell.length_c   1.000
_cell.angle_alpha   90.00
_cell.angle_beta   90.00
_cell.angle_gamma   90.00
#
_symmetry.space_group_name_H-M   'P 1'
#
loop_
_entity.id
_entity.type
_entity.pdbx_description
1 polymer ?
#
loop_
_entity_poly.entity_id
_entity_poly.type
_entity_poly.pdbx_seq_one_letter_code
_entity_poly.pdbx_strand_id
1 'polypeptide(L)'
;MIFSLSSLSVTLESEVIANISKRSHIPVNKLKTLFANCNAAKSQLDMDLCADKDATTAIFKLRQTLLNNKLQLSACQSQLEEKIAQWKRLRDSGCENATKDYSGGSIRPFLEMTCLANETTKLIKKFDKIKNCSEINKISEPLQINKKITLLLTVAIKICH
;
A
#
# COMPACT_ATOMS: atom_id res chain seq x y z
N MET A 1 3.46 -26.55 -14.48
CA MET A 1 2.16 -26.25 -13.86
C MET A 1 1.81 -24.81 -14.20
N ILE A 2 0.78 -24.59 -15.01
CA ILE A 2 0.32 -23.24 -15.38
C ILE A 2 -0.71 -22.84 -14.33
N PHE A 3 -0.33 -22.01 -13.35
CA PHE A 3 -1.30 -21.39 -12.46
C PHE A 3 -2.04 -20.29 -13.24
N SER A 4 -3.37 -20.40 -13.33
CA SER A 4 -4.22 -19.38 -13.97
C SER A 4 -4.10 -18.04 -13.22
N LEU A 5 -4.15 -16.92 -13.94
CA LEU A 5 -4.15 -15.58 -13.34
C LEU A 5 -5.30 -15.40 -12.32
N SER A 6 -6.44 -16.08 -12.54
CA SER A 6 -7.58 -16.08 -11.62
C SER A 6 -7.28 -16.76 -10.28
N SER A 7 -6.36 -17.73 -10.26
CA SER A 7 -5.95 -18.41 -9.03
C SER A 7 -5.05 -17.51 -8.17
N LEU A 8 -4.20 -16.69 -8.80
CA LEU A 8 -3.33 -15.73 -8.09
C LEU A 8 -4.10 -14.57 -7.46
N SER A 9 -5.18 -14.11 -8.08
CA SER A 9 -5.98 -13.01 -7.51
C SER A 9 -6.74 -13.45 -6.26
N VAL A 10 -7.25 -14.69 -6.25
CA VAL A 10 -7.97 -15.28 -5.10
C VAL A 10 -7.02 -15.53 -3.91
N THR A 11 -5.78 -15.94 -4.16
CA THR A 11 -4.79 -16.16 -3.08
C THR A 11 -4.34 -14.84 -2.45
N LEU A 12 -4.15 -13.79 -3.25
CA LEU A 12 -3.78 -12.47 -2.74
C LEU A 12 -4.87 -11.89 -1.82
N GLU A 13 -6.14 -11.95 -2.24
CA GLU A 13 -7.24 -11.40 -1.45
C GLU A 13 -7.40 -12.12 -0.10
N SER A 14 -7.32 -13.46 -0.11
CA SER A 14 -7.39 -14.25 1.13
C SER A 14 -6.22 -13.97 2.08
N GLU A 15 -5.01 -13.79 1.56
CA GLU A 15 -3.83 -13.44 2.36
C GLU A 15 -3.94 -12.03 2.96
N VAL A 16 -4.43 -11.05 2.18
CA VAL A 16 -4.71 -9.69 2.68
C VAL A 16 -5.67 -9.76 3.85
N ILE A 17 -6.83 -10.42 3.68
CA ILE A 17 -7.86 -10.50 4.73
C ILE A 17 -7.34 -11.19 5.99
N ALA A 18 -6.58 -12.28 5.85
CA ALA A 18 -5.98 -12.98 6.98
C ALA A 18 -4.98 -12.09 7.74
N ASN A 19 -4.16 -11.31 7.03
CA ASN A 19 -3.23 -10.37 7.65
C ASN A 19 -3.97 -9.25 8.40
N ILE A 20 -5.05 -8.72 7.83
CA ILE A 20 -5.86 -7.68 8.49
C ILE A 20 -6.51 -8.25 9.74
N SER A 21 -7.15 -9.42 9.63
CA SER A 21 -7.82 -10.09 10.75
C SER A 21 -6.86 -10.31 11.92
N LYS A 22 -5.64 -10.78 11.63
CA LYS A 22 -4.61 -11.01 12.65
C LYS A 22 -4.22 -9.74 13.42
N ARG A 23 -4.10 -8.59 12.75
CA ARG A 23 -3.67 -7.34 13.40
C ARG A 23 -4.82 -6.57 14.05
N SER A 24 -6.01 -6.58 13.45
CA SER A 24 -7.16 -5.82 13.93
C SER A 24 -8.02 -6.62 14.91
N HIS A 25 -7.79 -7.93 15.03
CA HIS A 25 -8.64 -8.88 15.77
C HIS A 25 -10.09 -8.92 15.27
N ILE A 26 -10.34 -8.44 14.06
CA ILE A 26 -11.68 -8.52 13.44
C ILE A 26 -11.82 -9.87 12.73
N PRO A 27 -12.93 -10.60 12.95
CA PRO A 27 -13.18 -11.87 12.27
C PRO A 27 -13.13 -11.76 10.74
N VAL A 28 -12.52 -12.77 10.10
CA VAL A 28 -12.37 -12.87 8.63
C VAL A 28 -13.70 -12.71 7.90
N ASN A 29 -14.80 -13.29 8.41
CA ASN A 29 -16.12 -13.17 7.79
C ASN A 29 -16.63 -11.72 7.76
N LYS A 30 -16.45 -10.97 8.86
CA LYS A 30 -16.81 -9.55 8.95
C LYS A 30 -15.99 -8.71 7.97
N LEU A 31 -14.69 -8.97 7.90
CA LEU A 31 -13.80 -8.29 6.95
C LEU A 31 -14.16 -8.63 5.49
N LYS A 32 -14.48 -9.89 5.17
CA LYS A 32 -14.95 -10.29 3.83
C LYS A 32 -16.19 -9.49 3.41
N THR A 33 -17.19 -9.40 4.29
CA THR A 33 -18.41 -8.64 4.02
C THR A 33 -18.11 -7.16 3.79
N LEU A 34 -17.31 -6.54 4.66
CA LEU A 34 -16.91 -5.14 4.52
C LEU A 34 -16.15 -4.90 3.21
N PHE A 35 -15.17 -5.74 2.91
CA PHE A 35 -14.27 -5.57 1.77
C PHE A 35 -14.90 -5.89 0.42
N ALA A 36 -16.03 -6.60 0.39
CA ALA A 36 -16.83 -6.79 -0.82
C ALA A 36 -17.36 -5.46 -1.38
N ASN A 37 -17.62 -4.47 -0.51
CA ASN A 37 -18.04 -3.14 -0.93
C ASN A 37 -17.57 -2.04 0.04
N CYS A 38 -16.33 -1.60 -0.13
CA CYS A 38 -15.77 -0.50 0.67
C CYS A 38 -16.49 0.85 0.46
N ASN A 39 -17.21 1.04 -0.65
CA ASN A 39 -18.00 2.25 -0.88
C ASN A 39 -19.25 2.30 0.01
N ALA A 40 -19.64 1.17 0.61
CA ALA A 40 -20.75 1.10 1.55
C ALA A 40 -20.33 1.25 3.02
N ALA A 41 -19.07 1.60 3.30
CA ALA A 41 -18.57 1.85 4.66
C ALA A 41 -19.50 2.83 5.41
N LYS A 42 -19.84 2.50 6.67
CA LYS A 42 -20.82 3.27 7.47
C LYS A 42 -20.22 3.94 8.69
N SER A 43 -18.95 3.65 9.00
CA SER A 43 -18.25 4.18 10.16
C SER A 43 -16.81 4.54 9.81
N GLN A 44 -16.17 5.38 10.62
CA GLN A 44 -14.75 5.68 10.48
C GLN A 44 -13.89 4.42 10.55
N LEU A 45 -14.25 3.47 11.43
CA LEU A 45 -13.56 2.18 11.52
C LEU A 45 -13.66 1.40 10.19
N ASP A 46 -14.83 1.38 9.55
CA ASP A 46 -14.99 0.72 8.25
C ASP A 46 -14.12 1.39 7.18
N MET A 47 -14.06 2.72 7.17
CA MET A 47 -13.21 3.49 6.25
C MET A 47 -11.73 3.19 6.49
N ASP A 48 -11.29 3.17 7.75
CA ASP A 48 -9.91 2.86 8.13
C ASP A 48 -9.53 1.44 7.68
N LEU A 49 -10.41 0.46 7.90
CA LEU A 49 -10.20 -0.93 7.46
C LEU A 49 -10.14 -1.07 5.95
N CYS A 50 -10.94 -0.30 5.21
CA CYS A 50 -10.90 -0.27 3.76
C CYS A 50 -9.62 0.38 3.22
N ALA A 51 -9.15 1.48 3.83
CA ALA A 51 -7.86 2.06 3.49
C ALA A 51 -6.70 1.09 3.80
N ASP A 52 -6.80 0.36 4.92
CA ASP A 52 -5.82 -0.65 5.33
C ASP A 52 -5.82 -1.87 4.38
N LYS A 53 -6.99 -2.28 3.85
CA LYS A 53 -7.10 -3.26 2.75
C LYS A 53 -6.32 -2.81 1.53
N ASP A 54 -6.48 -1.57 1.10
CA ASP A 54 -5.81 -1.03 -0.08
C ASP A 54 -4.29 -0.94 0.12
N ALA A 55 -3.85 -0.45 1.27
CA ALA A 55 -2.44 -0.37 1.65
C ALA A 55 -1.80 -1.77 1.69
N THR A 56 -2.46 -2.72 2.34
CA THR A 56 -1.99 -4.11 2.46
C THR A 56 -1.91 -4.76 1.08
N THR A 57 -2.96 -4.61 0.26
CA THR A 57 -2.97 -5.12 -1.12
C THR A 57 -1.82 -4.56 -1.94
N ALA A 58 -1.55 -3.25 -1.86
CA ALA A 58 -0.42 -2.64 -2.55
C ALA A 58 0.93 -3.19 -2.06
N ILE A 59 1.11 -3.38 -0.75
CA ILE A 59 2.34 -3.95 -0.17
C ILE A 59 2.57 -5.39 -0.65
N PHE A 60 1.53 -6.22 -0.69
CA PHE A 60 1.65 -7.59 -1.20
C PHE A 60 1.95 -7.61 -2.71
N LYS A 61 1.32 -6.74 -3.50
CA LYS A 61 1.64 -6.59 -4.93
C LYS A 61 3.10 -6.18 -5.12
N LEU A 62 3.63 -5.24 -4.32
CA LEU A 62 5.04 -4.88 -4.37
C LEU A 62 5.95 -6.08 -4.07
N ARG A 63 5.62 -6.91 -3.08
CA ARG A 63 6.39 -8.15 -2.80
C ARG A 63 6.38 -9.09 -4.01
N GLN A 64 5.24 -9.30 -4.64
CA GLN A 64 5.14 -10.12 -5.86
C GLN A 64 5.97 -9.52 -7.01
N THR A 65 5.91 -8.20 -7.21
CA THR A 65 6.74 -7.51 -8.21
C THR A 65 8.22 -7.73 -7.95
N LEU A 66 8.68 -7.63 -6.69
CA LEU A 66 10.07 -7.88 -6.32
C LEU A 66 10.49 -9.32 -6.59
N LEU A 67 9.63 -10.29 -6.24
CA LEU A 67 9.89 -11.72 -6.50
C LEU A 67 9.98 -12.01 -8.00
N ASN A 68 9.08 -11.45 -8.81
CA ASN A 68 9.07 -11.65 -10.26
C ASN A 68 10.32 -11.07 -10.93
N ASN A 69 10.90 -10.00 -10.36
CA ASN A 69 12.12 -9.39 -10.87
C ASN A 69 13.41 -9.97 -10.26
N LYS A 70 13.31 -10.93 -9.33
CA LYS A 70 14.46 -11.44 -8.57
C LYS A 70 15.56 -12.04 -9.47
N LEU A 71 15.19 -12.81 -10.49
CA LEU A 71 16.16 -13.40 -11.41
C LEU A 71 16.88 -12.32 -12.23
N GLN A 72 16.12 -11.36 -12.75
CA GLN A 72 16.63 -10.26 -13.57
C GLN A 72 17.56 -9.30 -12.81
N LEU A 73 17.30 -9.07 -11.52
CA LEU A 73 18.06 -8.15 -10.67
C LEU A 73 18.99 -8.88 -9.69
N SER A 74 19.23 -10.18 -9.89
CA SER A 74 20.04 -11.02 -9.00
C SER A 74 21.46 -10.49 -8.80
N ALA A 75 22.08 -9.95 -9.85
CA ALA A 75 23.42 -9.36 -9.82
C ALA A 75 23.56 -8.15 -8.86
N CYS A 76 22.45 -7.54 -8.44
CA CYS A 76 22.41 -6.37 -7.58
C CYS A 76 21.37 -6.53 -6.45
N GLN A 77 21.09 -7.77 -6.05
CA GLN A 77 20.05 -8.07 -5.05
C GLN A 77 20.28 -7.31 -3.73
N SER A 78 21.51 -7.27 -3.19
CA SER A 78 21.79 -6.57 -1.93
C SER A 78 21.52 -5.06 -2.04
N GLN A 79 21.92 -4.44 -3.16
CA GLN A 79 21.64 -3.03 -3.43
C GLN A 79 20.13 -2.77 -3.58
N LEU A 80 19.42 -3.69 -4.24
CA LEU A 80 17.97 -3.62 -4.37
C LEU A 80 17.27 -3.63 -3.00
N GLU A 81 17.65 -4.56 -2.14
CA GLU A 81 17.10 -4.70 -0.79
C GLU A 81 17.37 -3.46 0.06
N GLU A 82 18.58 -2.90 -0.03
CA GLU A 82 18.94 -1.65 0.65
C GLU A 82 18.06 -0.48 0.17
N LYS A 83 17.90 -0.32 -1.16
CA LYS A 83 17.08 0.77 -1.73
C LYS A 83 15.61 0.62 -1.39
N ILE A 84 15.09 -0.61 -1.32
CA ILE A 84 13.73 -0.87 -0.86
C ILE A 84 13.57 -0.56 0.63
N ALA A 85 14.55 -0.92 1.46
CA ALA A 85 14.54 -0.60 2.88
C ALA A 85 14.59 0.93 3.11
N GLN A 86 15.44 1.63 2.36
CA GLN A 86 15.50 3.10 2.38
C GLN A 86 14.17 3.73 1.96
N TRP A 87 13.60 3.27 0.84
CA TRP A 87 12.31 3.76 0.37
C TRP A 87 11.18 3.53 1.39
N LYS A 88 11.12 2.36 2.04
CA LYS A 88 10.13 2.09 3.10
C LYS A 88 10.24 3.09 4.24
N ARG A 89 11.46 3.34 4.75
CA ARG A 89 11.68 4.34 5.81
C ARG A 89 11.22 5.74 5.40
N LEU A 90 11.57 6.16 4.18
CA LEU A 90 11.15 7.47 3.64
C LEU A 90 9.63 7.55 3.46
N ARG A 91 8.99 6.48 3.00
CA ARG A 91 7.53 6.39 2.84
C ARG A 91 6.85 6.51 4.19
N ASP A 92 7.26 5.69 5.15
CA ASP A 92 6.58 5.58 6.44
C ASP A 92 6.69 6.91 7.20
N SER A 93 7.91 7.49 7.29
CA SER A 93 8.12 8.81 7.89
C SER A 93 7.41 9.92 7.10
N GLY A 94 7.39 9.85 5.78
CA GLY A 94 6.71 10.83 4.95
C GLY A 94 5.19 10.83 5.13
N CYS A 95 4.58 9.65 5.21
CA CYS A 95 3.14 9.49 5.46
C CYS A 95 2.76 9.92 6.89
N GLU A 96 3.58 9.59 7.88
CA GLU A 96 3.39 10.07 9.25
C GLU A 96 3.45 11.61 9.31
N ASN A 97 4.50 12.21 8.74
CA ASN A 97 4.67 13.67 8.74
C ASN A 97 3.54 14.39 8.00
N ALA A 98 3.11 13.86 6.85
CA ALA A 98 2.06 14.49 6.06
C ALA A 98 0.66 14.39 6.70
N THR A 99 0.48 13.51 7.70
CA THR A 99 -0.77 13.38 8.46
C THR A 99 -0.66 13.97 9.88
N LYS A 100 0.46 14.63 10.20
CA LYS A 100 0.74 15.15 11.54
C LYS A 100 -0.31 16.14 12.04
N ASP A 101 -0.85 16.98 11.17
CA ASP A 101 -1.89 17.98 11.52
C ASP A 101 -3.21 17.34 11.95
N TYR A 102 -3.41 16.04 11.69
CA TYR A 102 -4.59 15.26 12.07
C TYR A 102 -4.36 14.41 13.32
N SER A 103 -3.25 14.63 14.03
CA SER A 103 -2.92 13.86 15.24
C SER A 103 -4.03 13.92 16.28
N GLY A 104 -4.42 12.74 16.80
CA GLY A 104 -5.54 12.61 17.74
C GLY A 104 -6.93 12.58 17.10
N GLY A 105 -7.04 12.90 15.80
CA GLY A 105 -8.28 12.81 15.04
C GLY A 105 -8.55 11.41 14.49
N SER A 106 -9.83 11.04 14.41
CA SER A 106 -10.27 9.74 13.90
C SER A 106 -9.97 9.54 12.41
N ILE A 107 -9.68 10.60 11.66
CA ILE A 107 -9.36 10.56 10.23
C ILE A 107 -7.89 10.23 9.94
N ARG A 108 -6.98 10.37 10.92
CA ARG A 108 -5.54 10.17 10.70
C ARG A 108 -5.20 8.75 10.22
N PRO A 109 -5.72 7.65 10.80
CA PRO A 109 -5.44 6.30 10.33
C PRO A 109 -5.82 6.09 8.86
N PHE A 110 -6.99 6.59 8.45
CA PHE A 110 -7.42 6.60 7.05
C PHE A 110 -6.43 7.31 6.12
N LEU A 111 -6.00 8.52 6.48
CA LEU A 111 -5.07 9.32 5.67
C LEU A 111 -3.70 8.64 5.56
N GLU A 112 -3.21 8.07 6.66
CA GLU A 112 -1.93 7.38 6.70
C GLU A 112 -1.94 6.14 5.81
N MET A 113 -2.97 5.29 5.92
CA MET A 113 -3.12 4.09 5.09
C MET A 113 -3.29 4.45 3.61
N THR A 114 -4.05 5.51 3.30
CA THR A 114 -4.21 6.01 1.93
C THR A 114 -2.87 6.48 1.35
N CYS A 115 -2.05 7.17 2.15
CA CYS A 115 -0.69 7.57 1.77
C CYS A 115 0.17 6.33 1.46
N LEU A 116 0.17 5.33 2.36
CA LEU A 116 0.91 4.09 2.18
C LEU A 116 0.52 3.36 0.89
N ALA A 117 -0.78 3.22 0.60
CA ALA A 117 -1.28 2.61 -0.61
C ALA A 117 -0.80 3.34 -1.88
N ASN A 118 -0.89 4.68 -1.87
CA ASN A 118 -0.51 5.52 -2.99
C ASN A 118 0.98 5.46 -3.30
N GLU A 119 1.84 5.66 -2.30
CA GLU A 119 3.29 5.63 -2.50
C GLU A 119 3.76 4.23 -2.89
N THR A 120 3.17 3.17 -2.32
CA THR A 120 3.49 1.79 -2.71
C THR A 120 3.09 1.50 -4.15
N THR A 121 1.92 1.98 -4.59
CA THR A 121 1.48 1.86 -5.98
C THR A 121 2.40 2.61 -6.96
N LYS A 122 2.89 3.79 -6.57
CA LYS A 122 3.89 4.52 -7.38
C LYS A 122 5.18 3.73 -7.52
N LEU A 123 5.65 3.09 -6.44
CA LEU A 123 6.86 2.29 -6.51
C LEU A 123 6.68 1.07 -7.42
N ILE A 124 5.54 0.38 -7.36
CA ILE A 124 5.23 -0.73 -8.28
C ILE A 124 5.37 -0.26 -9.73
N LYS A 125 4.76 0.89 -10.09
CA LYS A 125 4.87 1.47 -11.45
C LYS A 125 6.30 1.86 -11.84
N LYS A 126 7.15 2.21 -10.88
CA LYS A 126 8.58 2.45 -11.12
C LYS A 126 9.30 1.13 -11.39
N PHE A 127 9.00 0.08 -10.63
CA PHE A 127 9.58 -1.25 -10.82
C PHE A 127 9.31 -1.84 -12.20
N ASP A 128 8.12 -1.63 -12.75
CA ASP A 128 7.80 -2.08 -14.11
C ASP A 128 8.80 -1.56 -15.17
N LYS A 129 9.47 -0.43 -14.86
CA LYS A 129 10.46 0.24 -15.71
C LYS A 129 11.91 -0.13 -15.39
N ILE A 130 12.20 -0.72 -14.23
CA ILE A 130 13.57 -1.11 -13.85
C ILE A 130 13.91 -2.39 -14.60
N LYS A 131 14.84 -2.31 -15.55
CA LYS A 131 15.26 -3.48 -16.35
C LYS A 131 16.64 -4.00 -15.98
N ASN A 132 17.46 -3.22 -15.30
CA ASN A 132 18.80 -3.63 -14.92
C ASN A 132 19.29 -2.88 -13.67
N CYS A 133 20.45 -3.30 -13.16
CA CYS A 133 21.01 -2.78 -11.92
C CYS A 133 21.32 -1.28 -11.92
N SER A 134 21.67 -0.70 -13.08
CA SER A 134 21.98 0.74 -13.17
C SER A 134 20.78 1.63 -12.84
N GLU A 135 19.56 1.09 -12.95
CA GLU A 135 18.32 1.84 -12.77
C GLU A 135 17.74 1.75 -11.36
N ILE A 136 18.30 0.90 -10.48
CA ILE A 136 17.80 0.68 -9.11
C ILE A 136 17.85 1.96 -8.28
N ASN A 137 18.75 2.89 -8.57
CA ASN A 137 18.84 4.18 -7.89
C ASN A 137 17.55 5.03 -8.02
N LYS A 138 16.70 4.76 -9.03
CA LYS A 138 15.40 5.44 -9.23
C LYS A 138 14.36 5.10 -8.14
N ILE A 139 14.59 4.05 -7.35
CA ILE A 139 13.73 3.61 -6.22
C ILE A 139 13.80 4.62 -5.06
N SER A 140 14.97 5.18 -4.81
CA SER A 140 15.23 6.11 -3.70
C SER A 140 15.01 7.59 -4.05
N GLU A 141 14.39 7.90 -5.19
CA GLU A 141 14.03 9.27 -5.52
C GLU A 141 13.10 9.89 -4.47
N PRO A 142 13.19 11.23 -4.24
CA PRO A 142 12.39 11.92 -3.23
C PRO A 142 10.88 11.67 -3.40
N LEU A 143 10.22 11.31 -2.29
CA LEU A 143 8.78 11.11 -2.27
C LEU A 143 8.06 12.46 -2.19
N GLN A 144 7.20 12.75 -3.17
CA GLN A 144 6.40 13.97 -3.22
C GLN A 144 5.07 13.77 -2.48
N ILE A 145 5.12 13.43 -1.19
CA ILE A 145 3.94 13.07 -0.37
C ILE A 145 3.11 14.31 -0.01
N ASN A 146 3.80 15.41 0.29
CA ASN A 146 3.29 16.62 0.93
C ASN A 146 2.25 17.34 0.05
N LYS A 147 2.40 17.28 -1.28
CA LYS A 147 1.47 17.93 -2.23
C LYS A 147 0.15 17.16 -2.42
N LYS A 148 0.07 15.89 -2.01
CA LYS A 148 -1.05 15.00 -2.34
C LYS A 148 -2.04 14.79 -1.21
N ILE A 149 -1.63 14.89 0.05
CA ILE A 149 -2.58 14.77 1.18
C ILE A 149 -3.61 15.91 1.13
N THR A 150 -3.19 17.14 0.77
CA THR A 150 -4.08 18.27 0.52
C THR A 150 -5.17 17.98 -0.53
N LEU A 151 -4.83 17.20 -1.58
CA LEU A 151 -5.78 16.81 -2.64
C LEU A 151 -6.72 15.67 -2.19
N LEU A 152 -6.23 14.73 -1.38
CA LEU A 152 -7.02 13.64 -0.81
C LEU A 152 -8.07 14.15 0.18
N LEU A 153 -7.73 15.18 0.97
CA LEU A 153 -8.67 15.88 1.84
C LEU A 153 -9.80 16.55 1.04
N THR A 154 -9.50 17.13 -0.12
CA THR A 154 -10.54 17.76 -0.97
C THR A 154 -11.55 16.72 -1.47
N VAL A 155 -11.10 15.49 -1.75
CA VAL A 155 -11.97 14.39 -2.20
C VAL A 155 -12.74 13.79 -1.03
N ALA A 156 -12.10 13.55 0.12
CA ALA A 156 -12.75 12.97 1.29
C ALA A 156 -13.82 13.91 1.88
N ILE A 157 -13.55 15.21 1.97
CA ILE A 157 -14.53 16.22 2.44
C ILE A 157 -15.74 16.26 1.49
N LYS A 158 -15.55 16.10 0.19
CA LYS A 158 -16.61 16.14 -0.83
C LYS A 158 -17.47 14.88 -0.90
N ILE A 159 -17.07 13.81 -0.21
CA ILE A 159 -17.85 12.57 -0.05
C ILE A 159 -18.66 12.58 1.26
N CYS A 160 -18.29 13.43 2.23
CA CYS A 160 -18.96 13.59 3.51
C CYS A 160 -19.96 14.76 3.57
N HIS A 161 -20.25 15.42 2.44
CA HIS A 161 -21.25 16.48 2.27
C HIS A 161 -22.11 16.17 1.04
#